data_AF-A0A8T4MS83-F1
#
_entry.id   AF-A0A8T4MS83-F1
#
_cell.length_a   1.000
_cell.length_b   1.000
_cell.length_c   1.000
_cell.angle_alpha   90.00
_cell.angle_beta   90.00
_cell.angle_gamma   90.00
#
_symmetry.space_group_name_H-M   'P 1'
#
loop_
_entity.id
_entity.type
_entity.pdbx_description
1 polymer ?
#
loop_
_entity_poly.entity_id
_entity_poly.type
_entity_poly.pdbx_seq_one_letter_code
_entity_poly.pdbx_strand_id
1 'polypeptide(L)'
;MEDEDSLKIPITKKVPQTEFSKKFAEGMYNRMATSFFKYGKVAEAYPHKIDAIASLNVRLERYKETGNTEWLMDVANFAMIEYMHPKHPKAHFFATDSEDSPGRVLDGNLTIDKNTDLKLKD
;
A
#
# COMPACT_ATOMS: atom_id res chain seq x y z
N MET A 1 11.59 -18.53 -24.16
CA MET A 1 10.86 -19.12 -23.02
C MET A 1 10.29 -17.94 -22.28
N GLU A 2 9.07 -17.57 -22.63
CA GLU A 2 8.41 -16.39 -22.04
C GLU A 2 8.06 -16.72 -20.58
N ASP A 3 8.34 -15.78 -19.68
CA ASP A 3 7.99 -15.87 -18.25
C ASP A 3 6.46 -15.94 -18.09
N GLU A 4 5.92 -17.16 -18.05
CA GLU A 4 4.49 -17.44 -17.83
C GLU A 4 3.97 -16.97 -16.46
N ASP A 5 4.86 -16.61 -15.53
CA ASP A 5 4.52 -16.17 -14.17
C ASP A 5 4.55 -14.64 -13.97
N SER A 6 4.69 -13.88 -15.07
CA SER A 6 4.64 -12.42 -14.99
C SER A 6 3.20 -11.91 -14.84
N LEU A 7 2.97 -11.09 -13.81
CA LEU A 7 1.68 -10.44 -13.53
C LEU A 7 1.21 -9.62 -14.75
N LYS A 8 0.26 -10.14 -15.52
CA LYS A 8 -0.46 -9.39 -16.55
C LYS A 8 -1.61 -8.64 -15.89
N ILE A 9 -1.35 -7.44 -15.38
CA ILE A 9 -2.41 -6.58 -14.84
C ILE A 9 -3.12 -5.90 -16.02
N PRO A 10 -4.38 -6.23 -16.34
CA PRO A 10 -5.10 -5.56 -17.41
C PRO A 10 -5.39 -4.12 -16.99
N ILE A 11 -4.61 -3.17 -17.50
CA ILE A 11 -4.86 -1.74 -17.28
C ILE A 11 -5.97 -1.29 -18.22
N THR A 12 -7.20 -1.26 -17.70
CA THR A 12 -8.40 -0.87 -18.46
C THR A 12 -8.60 0.64 -18.56
N LYS A 13 -7.86 1.43 -17.76
CA LYS A 13 -7.95 2.90 -17.69
C LYS A 13 -6.56 3.52 -17.61
N LYS A 14 -6.34 4.63 -18.31
CA LYS A 14 -5.09 5.40 -18.27
C LYS A 14 -5.13 6.42 -17.13
N VAL A 15 -4.01 6.63 -16.46
CA VAL A 15 -3.81 7.64 -15.42
C VAL A 15 -2.64 8.56 -15.82
N PRO A 16 -2.69 9.88 -15.54
CA PRO A 16 -1.55 10.75 -15.78
C PRO A 16 -0.33 10.32 -14.95
N GLN A 17 0.88 10.51 -15.50
CA GLN A 17 2.12 10.18 -14.79
C GLN A 17 2.33 11.03 -13.53
N THR A 18 1.70 12.21 -13.46
CA THR A 18 1.70 13.08 -12.28
C THR A 18 0.97 12.45 -11.09
N GLU A 19 -0.01 11.59 -11.37
CA GLU A 19 -0.88 11.00 -10.34
C GLU A 19 -0.44 9.60 -9.91
N PHE A 20 0.49 8.96 -10.64
CA PHE A 20 0.98 7.63 -10.30
C PHE A 20 2.50 7.52 -10.45
N SER A 21 3.15 7.27 -9.32
CA SER A 21 4.60 7.08 -9.28
C SER A 21 4.98 5.66 -9.71
N LYS A 22 5.36 5.51 -10.99
CA LYS A 22 5.93 4.25 -11.52
C LYS A 22 7.15 3.79 -10.70
N LYS A 23 8.02 4.72 -10.30
CA LYS A 23 9.20 4.44 -9.48
C LYS A 23 8.84 3.82 -8.13
N PHE A 24 7.74 4.26 -7.51
CA PHE A 24 7.25 3.69 -6.26
C PHE A 24 6.80 2.24 -6.44
N ALA A 25 5.99 1.97 -7.46
CA ALA A 25 5.49 0.63 -7.76
C ALA A 25 6.62 -0.36 -8.14
N GLU A 26 7.58 0.08 -8.96
CA GLU A 26 8.77 -0.72 -9.28
C GLU A 26 9.61 -1.01 -8.02
N GLY A 27 9.76 -0.02 -7.14
CA GLY A 27 10.44 -0.18 -5.86
C GLY A 27 9.77 -1.21 -4.96
N MET A 28 8.43 -1.19 -4.86
CA MET A 28 7.64 -2.20 -4.16
C MET A 28 7.94 -3.61 -4.70
N TYR A 29 7.82 -3.80 -6.01
CA TYR A 29 8.05 -5.08 -6.68
C TYR A 29 9.47 -5.62 -6.42
N ASN A 30 10.50 -4.80 -6.64
CA ASN A 30 11.90 -5.21 -6.47
C ASN A 30 12.21 -5.66 -5.03
N ARG A 31 11.59 -5.02 -4.04
CA ARG A 31 11.72 -5.38 -2.62
C ARG A 31 11.03 -6.71 -2.30
N MET A 32 9.85 -6.94 -2.86
CA MET A 32 9.15 -8.22 -2.71
C MET A 32 9.93 -9.36 -3.38
N ALA A 33 10.47 -9.14 -4.58
CA ALA A 33 11.33 -10.10 -5.25
C ALA A 33 12.58 -10.42 -4.41
N THR A 34 13.28 -9.40 -3.91
CA THR A 34 14.43 -9.58 -3.02
C THR A 34 14.04 -10.34 -1.74
N SER A 35 12.89 -10.04 -1.15
CA SER A 35 12.39 -10.69 0.06
C SER A 35 12.04 -12.16 -0.18
N PHE A 36 11.46 -12.48 -1.35
CA PHE A 36 11.19 -13.86 -1.74
C PHE A 36 12.47 -14.70 -1.78
N PHE A 37 13.54 -14.17 -2.39
CA PHE A 37 14.83 -14.88 -2.43
C PHE A 37 15.48 -15.01 -1.04
N LYS A 38 15.25 -14.07 -0.13
CA LYS A 38 15.83 -14.09 1.24
C LYS A 38 15.06 -14.97 2.21
N TYR A 39 13.73 -14.97 2.13
CA TYR A 39 12.86 -15.51 3.18
C TYR A 39 11.84 -16.54 2.68
N GLY A 40 11.73 -16.74 1.36
CA GLY A 40 10.77 -17.66 0.76
C GLY A 40 9.38 -17.05 0.60
N LYS A 41 8.37 -17.92 0.58
CA LYS A 41 6.98 -17.54 0.30
C LYS A 41 6.36 -16.76 1.47
N VAL A 42 5.65 -15.68 1.16
CA VAL A 42 4.91 -14.89 2.16
C VAL A 42 3.93 -15.77 2.96
N ALA A 43 3.21 -16.66 2.29
CA ALA A 43 2.23 -17.55 2.91
C ALA A 43 2.79 -18.47 4.03
N GLU A 44 4.11 -18.72 4.05
CA GLU A 44 4.76 -19.56 5.06
C GLU A 44 5.10 -18.80 6.36
N ALA A 45 5.07 -17.47 6.30
CA ALA A 45 5.40 -16.59 7.41
C ALA A 45 4.18 -15.84 7.96
N TYR A 46 3.24 -15.43 7.12
CA TYR A 46 2.10 -14.61 7.51
C TYR A 46 0.78 -15.40 7.48
N PRO A 47 -0.18 -15.10 8.37
CA PRO A 47 -0.10 -14.12 9.48
C PRO A 47 0.49 -14.71 10.78
N HIS A 48 0.92 -15.98 10.78
CA HIS A 48 1.17 -16.73 12.01
C HIS A 48 2.53 -16.49 12.67
N LYS A 49 3.59 -16.26 11.88
CA LYS A 49 4.96 -16.02 12.40
C LYS A 49 5.30 -14.53 12.44
N ILE A 50 4.79 -13.76 11.48
CA ILE A 50 5.05 -12.32 11.37
C ILE A 50 3.73 -11.56 11.28
N ASP A 51 3.67 -10.44 12.00
CA ASP A 51 2.55 -9.51 12.01
C ASP A 51 2.80 -8.39 10.99
N ALA A 52 2.02 -8.38 9.89
CA ALA A 52 2.16 -7.39 8.83
C ALA A 52 1.76 -5.98 9.28
N ILE A 53 0.70 -5.84 10.08
CA ILE A 53 0.24 -4.54 10.60
C ILE A 53 1.29 -3.94 11.54
N ALA A 54 1.81 -4.73 12.47
CA ALA A 54 2.86 -4.26 13.38
C ALA A 54 4.13 -3.89 12.60
N SER A 55 4.50 -4.67 11.58
CA SER A 55 5.67 -4.39 10.73
C SER A 55 5.50 -3.09 9.94
N LEU A 56 4.30 -2.84 9.40
CA LEU A 56 3.93 -1.61 8.72
C LEU A 56 4.09 -0.40 9.64
N ASN A 57 3.53 -0.45 10.85
CA ASN A 57 3.60 0.66 11.80
C ASN A 57 5.04 1.07 12.11
N VAL A 58 5.93 0.09 12.30
CA VAL A 58 7.37 0.36 12.53
C VAL A 58 7.98 1.14 11.36
N ARG A 59 7.65 0.82 10.11
CA ARG A 59 8.21 1.54 8.94
C ARG A 59 7.61 2.93 8.81
N LEU A 60 6.33 3.09 9.14
CA LEU A 60 5.71 4.41 9.16
C LEU A 60 6.38 5.34 10.19
N GLU A 61 6.70 4.83 11.38
CA GLU A 61 7.46 5.61 12.38
C GLU A 61 8.88 5.92 11.88
N ARG A 62 9.57 4.97 11.27
CA ARG A 62 10.89 5.23 10.65
C ARG A 62 10.82 6.30 9.55
N TYR A 63 9.76 6.32 8.76
CA TYR A 63 9.55 7.37 7.77
C TYR A 63 9.41 8.76 8.43
N LYS A 64 8.60 8.86 9.49
CA LYS A 64 8.44 10.10 10.26
C LYS A 64 9.75 10.58 10.86
N GLU A 65 10.58 9.66 11.35
CA GLU A 65 11.90 9.96 11.93
C GLU A 65 12.93 10.42 10.89
N THR A 66 13.05 9.69 9.77
CA THR A 66 14.21 9.85 8.88
C THR A 66 13.90 10.48 7.53
N GLY A 67 12.62 10.60 7.16
CA GLY A 67 12.18 11.07 5.84
C GLY A 67 12.56 10.14 4.67
N ASN A 68 13.08 8.94 4.93
CA ASN A 68 13.50 8.04 3.85
C ASN A 68 12.27 7.38 3.21
N THR A 69 11.99 7.72 1.95
CA THR A 69 10.81 7.23 1.20
C THR A 69 10.82 5.73 0.93
N GLU A 70 11.95 5.05 1.10
CA GLU A 70 12.01 3.58 1.09
C GLU A 70 11.03 2.97 2.11
N TRP A 71 10.91 3.58 3.29
CA TRP A 71 9.99 3.10 4.32
C TRP A 71 8.53 3.17 3.88
N LEU A 72 8.16 4.10 3.01
CA LEU A 72 6.81 4.16 2.43
C LEU A 72 6.55 3.01 1.45
N MET A 73 7.56 2.58 0.70
CA MET A 73 7.44 1.39 -0.17
C MET A 73 7.22 0.14 0.67
N ASP A 74 7.97 0.01 1.77
CA ASP A 74 7.80 -1.11 2.71
C ASP A 74 6.43 -1.07 3.41
N VAL A 75 5.94 0.11 3.80
CA VAL A 75 4.58 0.29 4.34
C VAL A 75 3.54 -0.27 3.36
N ALA A 76 3.64 0.10 2.08
CA ALA A 76 2.71 -0.38 1.06
C ALA A 76 2.85 -1.90 0.82
N ASN A 77 4.07 -2.44 0.86
CA ASN A 77 4.29 -3.89 0.76
C ASN A 77 3.69 -4.66 1.95
N PHE A 78 3.84 -4.18 3.18
CA PHE A 78 3.20 -4.82 4.34
C PHE A 78 1.68 -4.69 4.30
N ALA A 79 1.14 -3.58 3.81
CA ALA A 79 -0.30 -3.44 3.56
C ALA A 79 -0.79 -4.47 2.52
N MET A 80 -0.04 -4.67 1.44
CA MET A 80 -0.32 -5.70 0.44
C MET A 80 -0.26 -7.12 1.04
N ILE A 81 0.73 -7.40 1.91
CA ILE A 81 0.84 -8.70 2.58
C ILE A 81 -0.37 -8.94 3.51
N GLU A 82 -0.78 -7.94 4.31
CA GLU A 82 -1.99 -8.05 5.15
C GLU A 82 -3.25 -8.26 4.28
N TYR A 83 -3.34 -7.62 3.12
CA TYR A 83 -4.44 -7.86 2.18
C TYR A 83 -4.46 -9.31 1.67
N MET A 84 -3.29 -9.89 1.37
CA MET A 84 -3.17 -11.27 0.86
C MET A 84 -3.34 -12.35 1.93
N HIS A 85 -2.83 -12.10 3.14
CA HIS A 85 -2.78 -13.04 4.26
C HIS A 85 -3.20 -12.35 5.55
N PRO A 86 -4.48 -11.94 5.67
CA PRO A 86 -4.92 -11.08 6.74
C PRO A 86 -4.79 -11.72 8.11
N LYS A 87 -4.25 -10.95 9.05
CA LYS A 87 -4.31 -11.26 10.49
C LYS A 87 -5.62 -10.77 11.10
N HIS A 88 -6.21 -9.70 10.56
CA HIS A 88 -7.42 -9.13 11.14
C HIS A 88 -8.61 -10.11 11.01
N PRO A 89 -9.30 -10.48 12.11
CA PRO A 89 -10.31 -11.55 12.10
C PRO A 89 -11.58 -11.19 11.31
N LYS A 90 -11.77 -9.91 11.00
CA LYS A 90 -12.88 -9.41 10.16
C LYS A 90 -12.39 -8.86 8.81
N ALA A 91 -11.19 -9.21 8.35
CA ALA A 91 -10.71 -8.74 7.05
C ALA A 91 -11.68 -9.18 5.95
N HIS A 92 -12.19 -8.21 5.19
CA HIS A 92 -13.03 -8.42 4.03
C HIS A 92 -12.90 -7.21 3.10
N PHE A 93 -13.17 -7.42 1.81
CA PHE A 93 -13.32 -6.31 0.88
C PHE A 93 -14.80 -6.00 0.71
N PHE A 94 -15.17 -4.77 1.05
CA PHE A 94 -16.47 -4.18 0.73
C PHE A 94 -16.20 -2.85 0.05
N ALA A 95 -16.75 -2.64 -1.15
CA ALA A 95 -16.59 -1.40 -1.86
C ALA A 95 -17.43 -0.32 -1.17
N THR A 96 -16.78 0.54 -0.40
CA THR A 96 -17.44 1.68 0.25
C THR A 96 -17.70 2.79 -0.75
N ASP A 97 -18.85 3.46 -0.61
CA ASP A 97 -19.11 4.71 -1.32
C ASP A 97 -18.50 5.90 -0.55
N SER A 98 -18.76 7.12 -1.01
CA SER A 98 -18.22 8.33 -0.39
C SER A 98 -18.77 8.60 1.01
N GLU A 99 -19.95 8.06 1.36
CA GLU A 99 -20.59 8.28 2.66
C GLU A 99 -19.97 7.39 3.74
N ASP A 100 -19.46 6.21 3.35
CA ASP A 100 -18.75 5.27 4.23
C ASP A 100 -17.23 5.51 4.29
N SER A 101 -16.71 6.56 3.62
CA SER A 101 -15.28 6.87 3.60
C SER A 101 -14.84 7.58 4.89
N PRO A 102 -13.70 7.21 5.50
CA PRO A 102 -13.21 7.86 6.72
C PRO A 102 -12.69 9.31 6.50
N GLY A 103 -12.79 9.84 5.28
CA GLY A 103 -12.34 11.19 4.94
C GLY A 103 -10.81 11.31 4.80
N ARG A 104 -10.33 12.54 4.68
CA ARG A 104 -8.90 12.90 4.68
C ARG A 104 -8.60 13.76 5.90
N VAL A 105 -7.34 13.90 6.29
CA VAL A 105 -6.94 14.87 7.32
C VAL A 105 -6.46 16.14 6.62
N LEU A 106 -7.10 17.27 6.86
CA LEU A 106 -6.71 18.61 6.42
C LEU A 106 -6.36 19.45 7.64
N ASP A 107 -5.12 19.95 7.71
CA ASP A 107 -4.62 20.78 8.82
C ASP A 107 -4.89 20.20 10.22
N GLY A 108 -4.77 18.87 10.36
CA GLY A 108 -5.01 18.15 11.62
C GLY A 108 -6.48 17.84 11.92
N ASN A 109 -7.42 18.28 11.07
CA ASN A 109 -8.84 18.00 11.20
C ASN A 109 -9.31 16.97 10.16
N LEU A 110 -10.18 16.04 10.57
CA LEU A 110 -10.79 15.09 9.64
C LEU A 110 -11.84 15.80 8.77
N THR A 111 -11.70 15.72 7.46
CA THR A 111 -12.70 16.16 6.49
C THR A 111 -13.75 15.05 6.34
N ILE A 112 -14.72 15.04 7.24
CA ILE A 112 -15.89 14.16 7.16
C ILE A 112 -16.96 14.71 6.19
N ASP A 113 -16.89 16.00 5.88
CA ASP A 113 -17.81 16.65 4.94
C ASP A 113 -17.20 16.81 3.55
N LYS A 114 -18.05 16.55 2.56
CA LYS A 114 -17.82 16.52 1.09
C LYS A 114 -16.71 17.46 0.63
N ASN A 115 -15.75 16.91 -0.12
CA ASN A 115 -14.75 17.58 -0.97
C ASN A 115 -15.06 19.05 -1.33
N THR A 116 -14.89 19.99 -0.41
CA THR A 116 -14.99 21.42 -0.67
C THR A 116 -13.65 22.06 -0.39
N ASP A 117 -13.09 22.62 -1.46
CA ASP A 117 -12.11 23.71 -1.46
C ASP A 117 -10.61 23.41 -1.46
N LEU A 118 -10.17 22.24 -1.95
CA LEU A 118 -8.91 22.21 -2.70
C LEU A 118 -9.18 22.71 -4.12
N LYS A 119 -9.43 24.03 -4.26
CA LYS A 119 -9.28 24.66 -5.58
C LYS A 119 -7.80 24.52 -5.94
N LEU A 120 -7.51 23.65 -6.92
CA LEU A 120 -6.25 23.71 -7.65
C LEU A 120 -6.09 25.17 -8.09
N LYS A 121 -5.08 25.85 -7.54
CA LYS A 121 -4.70 27.16 -8.07
C LYS A 121 -4.10 26.90 -9.44
N ASP A 122 -4.69 27.53 -10.46
CA ASP A 122 -4.14 27.61 -11.83
C ASP A 122 -2.71 28.18 -11.83
#